data_AF-A0A353KYL5-F1
#
_entry.id   AF-A0A353KYL5-F1
#
_cell.length_a   1.000
_cell.length_b   1.000
_cell.length_c   1.000
_cell.angle_alpha   90.00
_cell.angle_beta   90.00
_cell.angle_gamma   90.00
#
_symmetry.space_group_name_H-M   'P 1'
#
loop_
_entity.id
_entity.type
_entity.pdbx_description
1 polymer ?
#
loop_
_entity_poly.entity_id
_entity_poly.type
_entity_poly.pdbx_seq_one_letter_code
_entity_poly.pdbx_strand_id
1 'polypeptide(L)'
;MEYSISISEILVAVLVIISSGLGFIIKEQKEKLKSIESQLSERKYKLYHGVYSLFFDIIKSEKGIKNQSIKVIGTKIIDIKKDLLIYAPDLIVKKFIEWNRFISNNEGDMRHAKLFLELYILIRKDMGHPKTLINESDILKLIMTADTEVDQMKQLIDL
;
A
#
# COMPACT_ATOMS: atom_id res chain seq x y z
N MET A 1 32.97 31.14 52.40
CA MET A 1 32.52 29.83 51.89
C MET A 1 33.26 29.57 50.61
N GLU A 2 34.38 28.86 50.67
CA GLU A 2 35.12 28.42 49.49
C GLU A 2 34.46 27.14 48.98
N TYR A 3 33.84 27.22 47.80
CA TYR A 3 33.34 26.04 47.09
C TYR A 3 34.52 25.40 46.35
N SER A 4 35.05 24.30 46.88
CA SER A 4 35.98 23.46 46.14
C SER A 4 35.18 22.53 45.21
N ILE A 5 35.00 22.95 43.96
CA ILE A 5 34.36 22.11 42.95
C ILE A 5 35.22 20.86 42.76
N SER A 6 34.62 19.69 43.00
CA SER A 6 35.30 18.41 42.82
C SER A 6 35.40 18.06 41.34
N ILE A 7 36.50 17.42 40.93
CA ILE A 7 36.69 16.90 39.56
C ILE A 7 35.52 16.00 39.15
N SER A 8 34.93 15.26 40.10
CA SER A 8 33.74 14.42 39.87
C SER A 8 32.52 15.24 39.43
N GLU A 9 32.32 16.45 39.97
CA GLU A 9 31.19 17.31 39.63
C GLU A 9 31.34 17.87 38.21
N ILE A 10 32.57 18.25 37.81
CA ILE A 10 32.88 18.69 36.45
C ILE A 10 32.65 17.55 35.46
N LEU A 11 33.09 16.33 35.79
CA LEU A 11 32.86 15.15 34.95
C LEU A 11 31.37 14.85 34.77
N VAL A 12 30.57 14.93 35.84
CA VAL A 12 29.12 14.74 35.77
C VAL A 12 28.47 15.82 34.89
N ALA A 13 28.86 17.08 35.05
CA ALA A 13 28.34 18.17 34.22
C ALA A 13 28.65 17.97 32.73
N VAL A 14 29.88 17.58 32.39
CA VAL A 14 30.28 17.26 31.01
C VAL A 14 29.48 16.08 30.46
N LEU A 15 29.29 15.02 31.25
CA LEU A 15 28.48 13.87 30.86
C LEU A 15 27.03 14.23 30.58
N VAL A 16 26.42 15.11 31.40
CA VAL A 16 25.04 15.58 31.17
C VAL A 16 24.94 16.35 29.87
N ILE A 17 25.90 17.23 29.58
CA ILE A 17 25.93 18.01 28.33
C ILE A 17 26.07 17.09 27.12
N ILE A 18 27.01 16.15 27.15
CA ILE A 18 27.22 15.18 26.06
C ILE A 18 25.97 14.31 25.87
N SER A 19 25.40 13.79 26.95
CA SER A 19 24.22 12.92 26.89
C SER A 19 23.00 13.66 26.33
N SER A 20 22.82 14.92 26.71
CA SER A 20 21.74 15.77 26.21
C SER A 20 21.93 16.10 24.73
N GLY A 21 23.16 16.42 24.31
CA GLY A 21 23.50 16.67 22.91
C GLY A 21 23.26 15.46 22.02
N LEU A 22 23.73 14.27 22.43
CA LEU A 22 23.49 13.02 21.71
C LEU A 22 21.99 12.67 21.66
N GLY A 23 21.27 12.86 22.76
CA GLY A 23 19.82 12.63 22.82
C GLY A 23 19.06 13.52 21.83
N PHE A 24 19.45 14.80 21.71
CA PHE A 24 18.86 15.73 20.76
C PHE A 24 19.12 15.30 19.31
N ILE A 25 20.36 14.94 18.95
CA ILE A 25 20.72 14.51 17.59
C ILE A 25 19.93 13.24 17.19
N ILE A 26 19.87 12.25 18.07
CA ILE A 26 19.11 11.01 17.82
C ILE A 26 17.62 11.30 17.64
N LYS A 27 17.06 12.19 18.48
CA LYS A 27 15.66 12.59 18.40
C LYS A 27 15.35 13.27 17.07
N GLU A 28 16.17 14.23 16.66
CA GLU A 28 15.97 14.98 15.41
C GLU A 28 16.04 14.05 14.18
N GLN A 29 16.99 13.11 14.17
CA GLN A 29 17.08 12.10 13.11
C GLN A 29 15.85 11.19 13.06
N LYS A 30 15.36 10.73 14.22
CA LYS A 30 14.14 9.92 14.30
C LYS A 30 12.91 10.69 13.84
N GLU A 31 12.78 11.96 14.18
CA GLU A 31 11.67 12.80 13.74
C GLU A 31 11.68 13.01 12.22
N LYS A 32 12.86 13.27 11.63
CA LYS A 32 13.03 13.37 10.18
C LYS A 32 12.64 12.07 9.48
N LEU A 33 13.14 10.93 9.96
CA LEU A 33 12.81 9.62 9.39
C LEU A 33 11.31 9.33 9.50
N LYS A 34 10.72 9.54 10.67
CA LYS A 34 9.29 9.35 10.91
C LYS A 34 8.44 10.27 10.00
N SER A 35 8.87 11.50 9.76
CA SER A 35 8.19 12.42 8.84
C SER A 35 8.22 11.90 7.40
N ILE A 36 9.38 11.42 6.93
CA ILE A 36 9.53 10.82 5.60
C ILE A 36 8.66 9.56 5.48
N GLU A 37 8.70 8.66 6.46
CA GLU A 37 7.89 7.45 6.51
C GLU A 37 6.39 7.76 6.52
N SER A 38 5.98 8.77 7.30
CA SER A 38 4.58 9.21 7.35
C SER A 38 4.11 9.75 6.01
N GLN A 39 4.91 10.61 5.35
CA GLN A 39 4.59 11.14 4.04
C GLN A 39 4.52 10.02 2.98
N LEU A 40 5.48 9.10 2.99
CA LEU A 40 5.49 7.96 2.08
C LEU A 40 4.27 7.06 2.30
N SER A 41 3.91 6.80 3.56
CA SER A 41 2.72 6.03 3.94
C SER A 41 1.44 6.68 3.42
N GLU A 42 1.32 8.01 3.55
CA GLU A 42 0.16 8.75 3.01
C GLU A 42 0.07 8.65 1.48
N ARG A 43 1.21 8.74 0.78
CA ARG A 43 1.27 8.58 -0.68
C ARG A 43 0.89 7.15 -1.11
N LYS A 44 1.42 6.14 -0.43
CA LYS A 44 1.05 4.73 -0.63
C LYS A 44 -0.44 4.50 -0.42
N TYR A 45 -1.01 5.05 0.66
CA TYR A 45 -2.44 4.96 0.93
C TYR A 45 -3.29 5.53 -0.22
N LYS A 46 -2.95 6.74 -0.71
CA LYS A 46 -3.64 7.36 -1.85
C LYS A 46 -3.53 6.53 -3.12
N LEU A 47 -2.33 6.02 -3.41
CA LEU A 47 -2.07 5.14 -4.55
C LEU A 47 -2.93 3.86 -4.48
N TYR A 48 -2.88 3.15 -3.35
CA TYR A 48 -3.62 1.90 -3.19
C TYR A 48 -5.12 2.15 -3.21
N HIS A 49 -5.61 3.24 -2.60
CA HIS A 49 -6.99 3.66 -2.78
C HIS A 49 -7.35 3.90 -4.26
N GLY A 50 -6.43 4.45 -5.05
CA GLY A 50 -6.55 4.55 -6.50
C GLY A 50 -6.75 3.19 -7.17
N VAL A 51 -5.92 2.19 -6.82
CA VAL A 51 -6.03 0.81 -7.30
C VAL A 51 -7.37 0.17 -6.89
N TYR A 52 -7.76 0.29 -5.62
CA TYR A 52 -9.06 -0.22 -5.12
C TYR A 52 -10.22 0.41 -5.88
N SER A 53 -10.22 1.74 -5.98
CA SER A 53 -11.31 2.46 -6.61
C SER A 53 -11.40 2.22 -8.11
N LEU A 54 -10.29 1.95 -8.82
CA LEU A 54 -10.33 1.56 -10.23
C LEU A 54 -11.19 0.31 -10.44
N PHE A 55 -11.00 -0.72 -9.62
CA PHE A 55 -11.75 -1.96 -9.70
C PHE A 55 -13.23 -1.78 -9.42
N PHE A 56 -13.57 -1.10 -8.32
CA PHE A 56 -14.96 -0.86 -7.98
C PHE A 56 -15.65 0.06 -9.00
N ASP A 57 -14.93 0.99 -9.63
CA ASP A 57 -15.46 1.80 -10.73
C ASP A 57 -15.77 0.95 -11.97
N ILE A 58 -14.93 -0.05 -12.28
CA ILE A 58 -15.19 -1.02 -13.37
C ILE A 58 -16.44 -1.84 -13.04
N ILE A 59 -16.53 -2.45 -11.85
CA ILE A 59 -17.71 -3.23 -11.44
C ILE A 59 -18.99 -2.38 -11.48
N LYS A 60 -18.94 -1.14 -10.98
CA LYS A 60 -20.10 -0.24 -11.01
C LYS A 60 -20.53 0.11 -12.43
N SER A 61 -19.57 0.19 -13.36
CA SER A 61 -19.84 0.45 -14.78
C SER A 61 -20.48 -0.76 -15.44
N GLU A 62 -19.98 -1.98 -15.19
CA GLU A 62 -20.56 -3.22 -15.71
C GLU A 62 -21.95 -3.50 -15.16
N LYS A 63 -22.20 -3.22 -13.87
CA LYS A 63 -23.53 -3.37 -13.24
C LYS A 63 -24.52 -2.26 -13.64
N GLY A 64 -24.13 -1.32 -14.50
CA GLY A 64 -24.98 -0.19 -14.91
C GLY A 64 -25.29 0.81 -13.80
N ILE A 65 -24.61 0.73 -12.65
CA ILE A 65 -24.81 1.61 -11.49
C ILE A 65 -24.23 3.01 -11.77
N LYS A 66 -23.17 3.08 -12.59
CA LYS A 66 -22.51 4.32 -12.95
C LYS A 66 -21.91 4.22 -14.34
N ASN A 67 -22.41 5.01 -15.29
CA ASN A 67 -21.80 5.10 -16.63
C ASN A 67 -20.52 5.93 -16.56
N GLN A 68 -19.39 5.28 -16.31
CA GLN A 68 -18.08 5.92 -16.29
C GLN A 68 -17.46 5.83 -17.69
N SER A 69 -17.00 6.95 -18.24
CA SER A 69 -16.43 6.95 -19.60
C SER A 69 -15.09 6.21 -19.63
N ILE A 70 -14.84 5.47 -20.72
CA ILE A 70 -13.58 4.76 -20.96
C ILE A 70 -12.37 5.70 -20.82
N LYS A 71 -12.52 6.96 -21.26
CA LYS A 71 -11.49 8.01 -21.12
C LYS A 71 -11.12 8.26 -19.65
N VAL A 72 -12.11 8.35 -18.75
CA VAL A 72 -11.88 8.58 -17.33
C VAL A 72 -11.15 7.39 -16.69
N ILE A 73 -11.54 6.16 -17.04
CA ILE A 73 -10.87 4.94 -16.57
C ILE A 73 -9.41 4.90 -17.07
N GLY A 74 -9.19 5.23 -18.35
CA GLY A 74 -7.87 5.29 -18.95
C GLY A 74 -6.94 6.30 -18.27
N THR A 75 -7.41 7.53 -18.01
CA THR A 75 -6.63 8.53 -17.27
C THR A 75 -6.26 8.04 -15.88
N LYS A 76 -7.21 7.43 -15.16
CA LYS A 76 -6.99 6.90 -13.82
C LYS A 76 -5.92 5.80 -13.80
N ILE A 77 -5.92 4.91 -14.79
CA ILE A 77 -4.90 3.87 -14.94
C ILE A 77 -3.51 4.49 -15.15
N ILE A 78 -3.39 5.55 -15.97
CA ILE A 78 -2.10 6.24 -16.19
C ILE A 78 -1.60 6.89 -14.90
N ASP A 79 -2.47 7.54 -14.14
CA ASP A 79 -2.09 8.13 -12.86
C ASP A 79 -1.64 7.08 -11.84
N ILE A 80 -2.35 5.95 -11.76
CA ILE A 80 -1.95 4.81 -10.91
C ILE A 80 -0.58 4.27 -11.35
N LYS A 81 -0.33 4.11 -12.65
CA LYS A 81 0.96 3.64 -13.18
C LYS A 81 2.11 4.57 -12.76
N LYS A 82 1.91 5.88 -12.90
CA LYS A 82 2.88 6.90 -12.46
C LYS A 82 3.17 6.77 -10.96
N ASP A 83 2.12 6.68 -10.14
CA ASP A 83 2.28 6.64 -8.68
C ASP A 83 2.87 5.30 -8.19
N LEU A 84 2.54 4.17 -8.85
CA LEU A 84 3.14 2.86 -8.59
C LEU A 84 4.65 2.91 -8.74
N LEU A 85 5.15 3.52 -9.82
CA LEU A 85 6.59 3.60 -10.09
C LEU A 85 7.35 4.42 -9.04
N ILE A 86 6.69 5.35 -8.37
CA ILE A 86 7.32 6.23 -7.37
C ILE A 86 7.23 5.64 -5.97
N TYR A 87 6.06 5.11 -5.59
CA TYR A 87 5.74 4.83 -4.18
C TYR A 87 5.55 3.35 -3.84
N ALA A 88 5.29 2.46 -4.81
CA ALA A 88 5.01 1.07 -4.50
C ALA A 88 6.29 0.22 -4.41
N PRO A 89 6.31 -0.80 -3.55
CA PRO A 89 7.34 -1.84 -3.56
C PRO A 89 7.39 -2.60 -4.88
N ASP A 90 8.58 -3.07 -5.26
CA ASP A 90 8.83 -3.84 -6.50
C ASP A 90 7.84 -4.99 -6.72
N LEU A 91 7.49 -5.72 -5.66
CA LEU A 91 6.60 -6.87 -5.75
C LEU A 91 5.18 -6.46 -6.20
N ILE A 92 4.69 -5.33 -5.71
CA ILE A 92 3.38 -4.76 -6.09
C ILE A 92 3.46 -4.23 -7.53
N VAL A 93 4.53 -3.52 -7.88
CA VAL A 93 4.75 -3.03 -9.25
C VAL A 93 4.77 -4.20 -10.25
N LYS A 94 5.53 -5.26 -9.96
CA LYS A 94 5.62 -6.45 -10.81
C LYS A 94 4.27 -7.15 -10.96
N LYS A 95 3.52 -7.35 -9.87
CA LYS A 95 2.19 -7.97 -9.93
C LYS A 95 1.18 -7.10 -10.72
N PHE A 96 1.26 -5.77 -10.60
CA PHE A 96 0.45 -4.88 -11.42
C PHE A 96 0.82 -4.93 -12.91
N ILE A 97 2.12 -5.00 -13.23
CA ILE A 97 2.59 -5.19 -14.62
C ILE A 97 2.08 -6.51 -15.19
N GLU A 98 2.17 -7.59 -14.42
CA GLU A 98 1.65 -8.92 -14.78
C GLU A 98 0.16 -8.84 -15.11
N TRP A 99 -0.64 -8.26 -14.22
CA TRP A 99 -2.07 -8.05 -14.43
C TRP A 99 -2.36 -7.20 -15.67
N ASN A 100 -1.70 -6.05 -15.82
CA ASN A 100 -1.96 -5.13 -16.92
C ASN A 100 -1.61 -5.74 -18.28
N ARG A 101 -0.47 -6.47 -18.36
CA ARG A 101 -0.07 -7.20 -19.57
C ARG A 101 -0.99 -8.37 -19.87
N PHE A 102 -1.47 -9.08 -18.85
CA PHE A 102 -2.39 -10.19 -19.04
C PHE A 102 -3.68 -9.71 -19.71
N ILE A 103 -4.28 -8.61 -19.22
CA ILE A 103 -5.47 -8.02 -19.83
C ILE A 103 -5.22 -7.63 -21.29
N SER A 104 -4.09 -6.97 -21.58
CA SER A 104 -3.79 -6.54 -22.96
C SER A 104 -3.55 -7.70 -23.92
N ASN A 105 -3.07 -8.85 -23.43
CA ASN A 105 -2.73 -9.99 -24.27
C ASN A 105 -3.85 -11.04 -24.35
N ASN A 106 -4.80 -11.05 -23.41
CA ASN A 106 -5.87 -12.04 -23.30
C ASN A 106 -7.21 -11.32 -23.10
N GLU A 107 -7.66 -10.58 -24.12
CA GLU A 107 -8.90 -9.81 -24.07
C GLU A 107 -10.10 -10.73 -23.76
N GLY A 108 -10.93 -10.34 -22.78
CA GLY A 108 -12.10 -11.11 -22.35
C GLY A 108 -11.82 -12.29 -21.41
N ASP A 109 -10.54 -12.60 -21.11
CA ASP A 109 -10.18 -13.70 -20.22
C ASP A 109 -10.30 -13.32 -18.73
N MET A 110 -11.27 -13.92 -18.05
CA MET A 110 -11.58 -13.62 -16.64
C MET A 110 -10.47 -13.97 -15.66
N ARG A 111 -9.47 -14.78 -16.03
CA ARG A 111 -8.34 -15.14 -15.15
C ARG A 111 -7.51 -13.94 -14.72
N HIS A 112 -7.62 -12.79 -15.41
CA HIS A 112 -7.05 -11.54 -14.94
C HIS A 112 -7.57 -11.12 -13.55
N ALA A 113 -8.79 -11.53 -13.18
CA ALA A 113 -9.37 -11.23 -11.88
C ALA A 113 -8.56 -11.89 -10.75
N LYS A 114 -8.08 -13.13 -10.95
CA LYS A 114 -7.20 -13.80 -9.98
C LYS A 114 -5.92 -13.00 -9.73
N LEU A 115 -5.23 -12.59 -10.80
CA LEU A 115 -4.02 -11.75 -10.69
C LEU A 115 -4.28 -10.44 -9.92
N PHE A 116 -5.49 -9.90 -10.08
CA PHE A 116 -5.91 -8.71 -9.37
C PHE A 116 -6.23 -8.95 -7.89
N LEU A 117 -6.83 -10.10 -7.54
CA LEU A 117 -7.04 -10.52 -6.15
C LEU A 117 -5.70 -10.76 -5.44
N GLU A 118 -4.74 -11.39 -6.12
CA GLU A 118 -3.38 -11.55 -5.61
C GLU A 118 -2.70 -10.21 -5.35
N LEU A 119 -2.87 -9.23 -6.25
CA LEU A 119 -2.40 -7.86 -6.07
C LEU A 119 -2.99 -7.23 -4.81
N TYR A 120 -4.29 -7.44 -4.53
CA TYR A 120 -4.91 -6.94 -3.30
C TYR A 120 -4.31 -7.53 -2.03
N ILE A 121 -3.96 -8.81 -2.04
CA ILE A 121 -3.31 -9.45 -0.89
C ILE A 121 -1.93 -8.84 -0.66
N LEU A 122 -1.16 -8.59 -1.73
CA LEU A 122 0.14 -7.92 -1.64
C LEU A 122 0.01 -6.49 -1.08
N ILE A 123 -0.98 -5.74 -1.54
CA ILE A 123 -1.27 -4.39 -1.04
C ILE A 123 -1.64 -4.44 0.46
N ARG A 124 -2.48 -5.38 0.90
CA ARG A 124 -2.78 -5.55 2.34
C ARG A 124 -1.53 -5.82 3.16
N LYS A 125 -0.63 -6.67 2.66
CA LYS A 125 0.64 -6.98 3.33
C LYS A 125 1.52 -5.74 3.49
N ASP A 126 1.64 -4.91 2.45
CA ASP A 126 2.39 -3.64 2.52
C ASP A 126 1.73 -2.61 3.43
N MET A 127 0.40 -2.61 3.54
CA MET A 127 -0.39 -1.68 4.36
C MET A 127 -0.43 -2.03 5.86
N GLY A 128 0.49 -2.88 6.35
CA GLY A 128 0.59 -3.21 7.77
C GLY A 128 -0.14 -4.48 8.19
N HIS A 129 -0.60 -5.30 7.23
CA HIS A 129 -1.17 -6.63 7.51
C HIS A 129 -0.29 -7.78 6.96
N PRO A 130 0.98 -7.91 7.37
CA PRO A 130 1.92 -8.87 6.78
C PRO A 130 1.47 -10.34 6.96
N LYS A 131 0.71 -10.63 8.03
CA LYS A 131 0.16 -11.95 8.36
C LYS A 131 -1.34 -12.05 8.04
N THR A 132 -1.83 -11.31 7.04
CA THR A 132 -3.23 -11.38 6.63
C THR A 132 -3.62 -12.83 6.32
N LEU A 133 -4.73 -13.29 6.92
CA LEU A 133 -5.33 -14.60 6.63
C LEU A 133 -6.33 -14.54 5.48
N ILE A 134 -6.72 -13.32 5.09
CA ILE A 134 -7.57 -13.06 3.93
C ILE A 134 -6.88 -13.57 2.66
N ASN A 135 -7.56 -14.49 1.97
CA ASN A 135 -7.17 -15.01 0.67
C ASN A 135 -8.10 -14.47 -0.44
N GLU A 136 -7.86 -14.90 -1.67
CA GLU A 136 -8.59 -14.50 -2.87
C GLU A 136 -10.08 -14.86 -2.78
N SER A 137 -10.40 -16.04 -2.22
CA SER A 137 -11.79 -16.46 -2.01
C SER A 137 -12.52 -15.58 -1.00
N ASP A 138 -11.86 -15.12 0.05
CA ASP A 138 -12.47 -14.23 1.05
C ASP A 138 -12.78 -12.87 0.44
N ILE A 139 -11.89 -12.37 -0.42
CA ILE A 139 -12.10 -11.12 -1.15
C ILE A 139 -13.27 -11.26 -2.14
N LEU A 140 -13.39 -12.39 -2.85
CA LEU A 140 -14.53 -12.66 -3.72
C LEU A 140 -15.86 -12.64 -2.96
N LYS A 141 -15.92 -13.32 -1.80
CA LYS A 141 -17.10 -13.31 -0.92
C LYS A 141 -17.45 -11.93 -0.38
N LEU A 142 -16.49 -11.01 -0.31
CA LEU A 142 -16.75 -9.62 0.07
C LEU A 142 -17.34 -8.81 -1.08
N ILE A 143 -16.93 -9.10 -2.33
CA ILE A 143 -17.36 -8.36 -3.52
C ILE A 143 -18.72 -8.88 -4.03
N MET A 144 -18.95 -10.19 -3.90
CA MET A 144 -20.12 -10.90 -4.41
C MET A 144 -21.06 -11.25 -3.28
N THR A 145 -22.37 -11.16 -3.54
CA THR A 145 -23.39 -11.28 -2.48
C THR A 145 -23.88 -12.72 -2.31
N ALA A 146 -23.87 -13.54 -3.37
CA ALA A 146 -24.39 -14.90 -3.35
C ALA A 146 -23.26 -15.93 -3.49
N ASP A 147 -23.29 -16.99 -2.68
CA ASP A 147 -22.29 -18.07 -2.72
C ASP A 147 -22.23 -18.76 -4.09
N THR A 148 -23.36 -18.87 -4.78
CA THR A 148 -23.41 -19.43 -6.14
C THR A 148 -22.61 -18.60 -7.15
N GLU A 149 -22.61 -17.28 -7.02
CA GLU A 149 -21.82 -16.38 -7.89
C GLU A 149 -20.32 -16.53 -7.59
N VAL A 150 -19.97 -16.68 -6.31
CA VAL A 150 -18.60 -16.91 -5.86
C VAL A 150 -18.04 -18.19 -6.46
N ASP A 151 -18.79 -19.29 -6.38
CA ASP A 151 -18.34 -20.59 -6.89
C ASP A 151 -18.21 -20.61 -8.41
N GLN A 152 -19.14 -19.96 -9.14
CA GLN A 152 -19.01 -19.76 -10.58
C GLN A 152 -17.77 -18.95 -10.93
N MET A 153 -17.51 -17.85 -10.22
CA MET A 153 -16.34 -17.02 -10.47
C MET A 153 -15.04 -17.79 -10.21
N LYS A 154 -14.96 -18.58 -9.12
CA LYS A 154 -13.79 -19.41 -8.83
C LYS A 154 -13.43 -20.35 -9.98
N GLN A 155 -14.44 -21.01 -10.55
CA GLN A 155 -14.26 -21.88 -11.71
C GLN A 155 -13.76 -21.12 -12.93
N LEU A 156 -14.24 -19.89 -13.17
CA LEU A 156 -13.82 -19.07 -14.32
C LEU A 156 -12.39 -18.55 -14.21
N ILE A 157 -11.87 -18.39 -12.99
CA ILE A 157 -10.56 -17.76 -12.75
C ILE A 157 -9.50 -18.76 -12.27
N ASP A 158 -9.81 -20.05 -12.29
CA ASP A 158 -8.98 -21.15 -11.79
C ASP A 158 -8.52 -20.93 -10.33
N LEU A 159 -9.49 -20.66 -9.43
CA LEU A 159 -9.28 -20.48 -7.98
C LEU A 159 -9.73 -21.68 -7.15
#